data_AF-A0A0D2HDL5-F1
#
_entry.id   AF-A0A0D2HDL5-F1
#
_cell.length_a   1.000
_cell.length_b   1.000
_cell.length_c   1.000
_cell.angle_alpha   90.00
_cell.angle_beta   90.00
_cell.angle_gamma   90.00
#
_symmetry.space_group_name_H-M   'P 1'
#
loop_
_entity.id
_entity.type
_entity.pdbx_description
1 polymer ?
#
loop_
_entity_poly.entity_id
_entity_poly.type
_entity_poly.pdbx_seq_one_letter_code
_entity_poly.pdbx_strand_id
1 'polypeptide(L)'
;MQRILRINLQARNQTLKASRRKNYEKLREDWKEYEARLIQTEKVKNGHIKAERRARREDWIMGPLAPKRDVGTKQDFYGTVSNLLYQGPVFPTKVRHGPRSNGWDPVGGEGLEEEQKEWGGFGNEGNIVEGDRVCIVKGKEGLIGQIGKVKDVSSDSKELRIEGLNMADVEIPESFGEQRDKIHFSSLELPVPIADVRLVYRLTDPATGRDRDVIVKHIRGGPPYFQREPNSPLPRHTRYVAGEDIQIPWPEVEAPKYQAFEGDTTRYDVESQTWTPTIYQPPIPSPEIFDDLTAEDKYRRDRAWHEDEYVRMKILEDARAEWFKERKIQGPLAKLAEEKLKTVAQRAEAIKQAGMSEETRKLLLEEMKAARERRKLRMAE
;
A
#
# COMPACT_ATOMS: atom_id res chain seq x y z
N MET A 1 -3.18 -31.74 -16.69
CA MET A 1 -2.83 -30.28 -16.60
C MET A 1 -3.81 -29.46 -15.77
N GLN A 2 -5.11 -29.44 -16.07
CA GLN A 2 -6.10 -28.64 -15.29
C GLN A 2 -6.05 -28.93 -13.78
N ARG A 3 -5.78 -30.17 -13.39
CA ARG A 3 -5.62 -30.58 -11.99
C ARG A 3 -4.41 -29.95 -11.29
N ILE A 4 -3.27 -29.82 -11.98
CA ILE A 4 -2.05 -29.23 -11.45
C ILE A 4 -2.28 -27.73 -11.18
N LEU A 5 -2.84 -27.02 -12.16
CA LEU A 5 -3.20 -25.60 -12.01
C LEU A 5 -4.14 -25.37 -10.82
N ARG A 6 -5.09 -26.30 -10.59
CA ARG A 6 -6.00 -26.23 -9.45
C ARG A 6 -5.28 -26.38 -8.10
N ILE A 7 -4.31 -27.29 -8.01
CA ILE A 7 -3.48 -27.48 -6.80
C ILE A 7 -2.68 -26.20 -6.53
N ASN A 8 -2.04 -25.64 -7.56
CA ASN A 8 -1.26 -24.42 -7.44
C ASN A 8 -2.12 -23.24 -6.96
N LEU A 9 -3.30 -23.09 -7.56
CA LEU A 9 -4.26 -22.05 -7.19
C LEU A 9 -4.77 -22.22 -5.74
N GLN A 10 -5.04 -23.45 -5.31
CA GLN A 10 -5.45 -23.73 -3.93
C GLN A 10 -4.32 -23.43 -2.93
N ALA A 11 -3.09 -23.84 -3.22
CA ALA A 11 -1.92 -23.55 -2.39
C ALA A 11 -1.68 -22.04 -2.29
N ARG A 12 -1.68 -21.31 -3.41
CA ARG A 12 -1.60 -19.85 -3.45
C ARG A 12 -2.72 -19.18 -2.63
N ASN A 13 -3.95 -19.66 -2.74
CA ASN A 13 -5.05 -19.10 -1.95
C ASN A 13 -4.90 -19.38 -0.44
N GLN A 14 -4.34 -20.54 -0.06
CA GLN A 14 -4.02 -20.85 1.33
C GLN A 14 -2.92 -19.94 1.88
N THR A 15 -1.84 -19.72 1.13
CA THR A 15 -0.75 -18.81 1.51
C THR A 15 -1.24 -17.37 1.60
N LEU A 16 -2.02 -16.89 0.62
CA LEU A 16 -2.67 -15.58 0.66
C LEU A 16 -3.63 -15.41 1.85
N LYS A 17 -4.38 -16.46 2.21
CA LYS A 17 -5.26 -16.41 3.39
C LYS A 17 -4.45 -16.33 4.68
N ALA A 18 -3.33 -17.07 4.77
CA ALA A 18 -2.44 -17.02 5.91
C ALA A 18 -1.73 -15.66 6.03
N SER A 19 -1.25 -15.09 4.93
CA SER A 19 -0.64 -13.76 4.91
C SER A 19 -1.64 -12.67 5.28
N ARG A 20 -2.89 -12.73 4.78
CA ARG A 20 -3.98 -11.82 5.19
C ARG A 20 -4.26 -11.87 6.69
N ARG A 21 -4.26 -13.06 7.29
CA ARG A 21 -4.43 -13.21 8.76
C ARG A 21 -3.27 -12.56 9.52
N LYS A 22 -2.02 -12.89 9.16
CA LYS A 22 -0.83 -12.27 9.75
C LYS A 22 -0.83 -10.74 9.60
N ASN A 23 -1.23 -10.24 8.44
CA ASN A 23 -1.31 -8.79 8.16
C ASN A 23 -2.42 -8.08 8.95
N TYR A 24 -3.48 -8.79 9.34
CA TYR A 24 -4.53 -8.28 10.21
C TYR A 24 -4.10 -8.31 11.68
N GLU A 25 -3.41 -9.37 12.11
CA GLU A 25 -2.83 -9.48 13.45
C GLU A 25 -1.81 -8.37 13.71
N LYS A 26 -0.86 -8.17 12.77
CA LYS A 26 0.09 -7.04 12.81
C LYS A 26 -0.60 -5.69 12.91
N LEU A 27 -1.61 -5.43 12.06
CA LEU A 27 -2.36 -4.18 12.10
C LEU A 27 -3.02 -3.97 13.47
N ARG A 28 -3.56 -5.03 14.07
CA ARG A 28 -4.17 -4.96 15.41
C ARG A 28 -3.14 -4.69 16.51
N GLU A 29 -1.93 -5.24 16.38
CA GLU A 29 -0.82 -4.98 17.30
C GLU A 29 -0.36 -3.52 17.18
N ASP A 30 -0.13 -3.02 15.97
CA ASP A 30 0.24 -1.61 15.71
C ASP A 30 -0.78 -0.63 16.34
N TRP A 31 -2.08 -0.93 16.22
CA TRP A 31 -3.14 -0.12 16.82
C TRP A 31 -3.11 -0.15 18.35
N LYS A 32 -2.84 -1.31 18.96
CA LYS A 32 -2.71 -1.41 20.42
C LYS A 32 -1.51 -0.62 20.93
N GLU A 33 -0.39 -0.65 20.21
CA GLU A 33 0.81 0.12 20.56
C GLU A 33 0.54 1.63 20.45
N TYR A 34 -0.10 2.07 19.37
CA TYR A 34 -0.55 3.45 19.19
C TYR A 34 -1.47 3.89 20.34
N GLU A 35 -2.52 3.13 20.65
CA GLU A 35 -3.47 3.43 21.72
C GLU A 35 -2.79 3.48 23.10
N ALA A 36 -1.91 2.51 23.40
CA ALA A 36 -1.17 2.49 24.66
C ALA A 36 -0.30 3.73 24.81
N ARG A 37 0.42 4.12 23.74
CA ARG A 37 1.27 5.31 23.72
C ARG A 37 0.45 6.59 23.82
N LEU A 38 -0.69 6.68 23.12
CA LEU A 38 -1.64 7.79 23.22
C LEU A 38 -2.16 7.96 24.66
N ILE A 39 -2.57 6.89 25.32
CA ILE A 39 -3.06 6.95 26.71
C ILE A 39 -1.95 7.43 27.65
N GLN A 40 -0.70 7.00 27.45
CA GLN A 40 0.43 7.45 28.24
C GLN A 40 0.72 8.94 28.03
N THR A 41 0.77 9.42 26.79
CA THR A 41 1.01 10.83 26.46
C THR A 41 -0.12 11.71 27.03
N GLU A 42 -1.39 11.29 26.89
CA GLU A 42 -2.53 12.00 27.46
C GLU A 42 -2.50 12.05 28.99
N LYS A 43 -2.08 10.97 29.67
CA LYS A 43 -1.91 10.97 31.14
C LYS A 43 -0.89 12.00 31.58
N VAL A 44 0.27 12.07 30.91
CA VAL A 44 1.32 13.05 31.23
C VAL A 44 0.83 14.47 30.94
N LYS A 45 0.23 14.71 29.77
CA LYS A 45 -0.36 16.01 29.40
C LYS A 45 -1.40 16.48 30.42
N ASN A 46 -2.33 15.60 30.80
CA ASN A 46 -3.35 15.90 31.80
C ASN A 46 -2.74 16.13 33.19
N GLY A 47 -1.65 15.44 33.51
CA GLY A 47 -0.84 15.69 34.71
C GLY A 47 -0.31 17.13 34.74
N HIS A 48 0.31 17.59 33.65
CA HIS A 48 0.78 18.97 33.52
C HIS A 48 -0.37 19.99 33.63
N ILE A 49 -1.51 19.76 32.96
CA ILE A 49 -2.68 20.65 33.03
C ILE A 49 -3.22 20.75 34.47
N LYS A 50 -3.32 19.63 35.18
CA LYS A 50 -3.78 19.61 36.58
C LYS A 50 -2.79 20.30 37.51
N ALA A 51 -1.48 20.09 37.30
CA ALA A 51 -0.43 20.73 38.07
C ALA A 51 -0.43 22.25 37.87
N GLU A 52 -0.57 22.72 36.63
CA GLU A 52 -0.66 24.14 36.28
C GLU A 52 -1.88 24.81 36.92
N ARG A 53 -3.06 24.17 36.86
CA ARG A 53 -4.27 24.69 37.52
C ARG A 53 -4.11 24.81 39.03
N ARG A 54 -3.45 23.84 39.66
CA ARG A 54 -3.13 23.90 41.08
C ARG A 54 -2.16 25.04 41.38
N ALA A 55 -1.08 25.14 40.59
CA ALA A 55 -0.07 26.19 40.74
C ALA A 55 -0.68 27.59 40.63
N ARG A 56 -1.50 27.83 39.59
CA ARG A 56 -2.21 29.10 39.40
C ARG A 56 -3.08 29.48 40.61
N ARG A 57 -3.77 28.49 41.21
CA ARG A 57 -4.61 28.71 42.40
C ARG A 57 -3.76 29.01 43.64
N GLU A 58 -2.67 28.29 43.85
CA GLU A 58 -1.74 28.54 44.95
C GLU A 58 -1.11 29.94 44.84
N ASP A 59 -0.68 30.33 43.64
CA ASP A 59 -0.07 31.64 43.39
C ASP A 59 -1.07 32.77 43.68
N TRP A 60 -2.34 32.57 43.30
CA TRP A 60 -3.42 33.51 43.60
C TRP A 60 -3.70 33.65 45.10
N ILE A 61 -3.71 32.54 45.84
CA ILE A 61 -4.04 32.53 47.29
C ILE A 61 -2.87 33.07 48.12
N MET A 62 -1.64 32.68 47.79
CA MET A 62 -0.46 32.98 48.60
C MET A 62 0.15 34.34 48.25
N GLY A 63 -0.09 34.88 47.06
CA GLY A 63 0.42 36.17 46.62
C GLY A 63 1.94 36.26 46.76
N PRO A 64 2.49 37.12 47.64
CA PRO A 64 3.94 37.24 47.86
C PRO A 64 4.57 35.98 48.48
N LEU A 65 3.78 35.08 49.06
CA LEU A 65 4.24 33.81 49.65
C LEU A 65 4.15 32.63 48.67
N ALA A 66 3.95 32.89 47.38
CA ALA A 66 3.89 31.84 46.36
C ALA A 66 5.21 31.02 46.34
N PRO A 67 5.14 29.68 46.33
CA PRO A 67 6.32 28.85 46.37
C PRO A 67 7.11 28.96 45.07
N LYS A 68 8.43 29.14 45.19
CA LYS A 68 9.36 28.94 44.08
C LYS A 68 9.34 27.46 43.71
N ARG A 69 8.94 27.13 42.47
CA ARG A 69 8.81 25.74 42.00
C ARG A 69 10.03 25.27 41.20
N ASP A 70 10.88 26.21 40.84
CA ASP A 70 12.19 26.10 40.21
C ASP A 70 13.32 25.84 41.23
N VAL A 71 13.01 25.22 42.38
CA VAL A 71 14.02 24.88 43.41
C VAL A 71 13.87 23.43 43.88
N GLY A 72 14.93 22.91 44.49
CA GLY A 72 14.97 21.54 45.02
C GLY A 72 15.07 20.50 43.91
N THR A 73 14.33 19.40 44.02
CA THR A 73 14.41 18.29 43.04
C THR A 73 13.90 18.65 41.65
N LYS A 74 13.19 19.79 41.50
CA LYS A 74 12.65 20.28 40.23
C LYS A 74 13.40 21.49 39.69
N GLN A 75 14.52 21.87 40.30
CA GLN A 75 15.25 23.08 39.92
C GLN A 75 15.51 23.14 38.41
N ASP A 76 15.96 22.03 37.83
CA ASP A 76 16.31 21.98 36.40
C ASP A 76 15.20 21.44 35.50
N PHE A 77 14.11 20.92 36.09
CA PHE A 77 13.02 20.25 35.36
C PHE A 77 11.71 21.04 35.38
N TYR A 78 11.61 22.11 36.17
CA TYR A 78 10.37 22.87 36.27
C TYR A 78 10.10 23.62 34.96
N GLY A 79 8.99 23.29 34.29
CA GLY A 79 8.59 23.90 33.03
C GLY A 79 9.09 23.17 31.78
N THR A 80 9.91 22.12 31.94
CA THR A 80 10.35 21.30 30.81
C THR A 80 9.23 20.40 30.29
N VAL A 81 9.32 20.06 29.01
CA VAL A 81 8.44 19.10 28.33
C VAL A 81 9.07 17.72 28.43
N SER A 82 8.31 16.74 28.91
CA SER A 82 8.79 15.36 28.95
C SER A 82 9.09 14.86 27.53
N ASN A 83 10.15 14.06 27.37
CA ASN A 83 10.49 13.46 26.06
C ASN A 83 9.33 12.62 25.47
N LEU A 84 8.49 12.01 26.31
CA LEU A 84 7.30 11.28 25.85
C LEU A 84 6.31 12.16 25.08
N LEU A 85 6.10 13.40 25.55
CA LEU A 85 5.25 14.38 24.85
C LEU A 85 5.94 14.94 23.60
N TYR A 86 7.27 15.08 23.63
CA TYR A 86 8.06 15.53 22.49
C TYR A 86 8.00 14.56 21.30
N GLN A 87 8.02 13.25 21.55
CA GLN A 87 8.01 12.25 20.48
C GLN A 87 6.61 11.93 19.94
N GLY A 88 5.56 12.14 20.74
CA GLY A 88 4.18 11.80 20.35
C GLY A 88 3.95 10.29 20.11
N PRO A 89 2.71 9.90 19.76
CA PRO A 89 2.39 8.55 19.31
C PRO A 89 2.65 8.38 17.80
N VAL A 90 2.99 7.16 17.37
CA VAL A 90 3.26 6.83 15.95
C VAL A 90 2.04 6.14 15.34
N PHE A 91 1.52 6.68 14.23
CA PHE A 91 0.36 6.10 13.55
C PHE A 91 0.72 4.77 12.86
N PRO A 92 -0.19 3.78 12.82
CA PRO A 92 0.00 2.55 12.05
C PRO A 92 0.23 2.81 10.57
N THR A 93 1.12 2.05 9.94
CA THR A 93 1.60 2.25 8.56
C THR A 93 0.46 2.38 7.52
N LYS A 94 -0.59 1.58 7.64
CA LYS A 94 -1.74 1.57 6.70
C LYS A 94 -2.65 2.80 6.78
N VAL A 95 -2.56 3.58 7.86
CA VAL A 95 -3.44 4.74 8.16
C VAL A 95 -2.75 6.06 7.81
N ARG A 96 -1.44 6.02 7.57
CA ARG A 96 -0.65 7.17 7.12
C ARG A 96 -1.13 7.57 5.72
N HIS A 97 -1.45 8.85 5.53
CA HIS A 97 -1.75 9.37 4.20
C HIS A 97 -0.48 9.99 3.62
N GLY A 98 -0.33 9.84 2.30
CA GLY A 98 0.81 10.35 1.57
C GLY A 98 1.37 9.30 0.60
N PRO A 99 2.37 9.69 -0.20
CA PRO A 99 3.14 8.75 -0.99
C PRO A 99 3.87 7.77 -0.04
N ARG A 100 3.79 6.47 -0.32
CA ARG A 100 4.48 5.44 0.48
C ARG A 100 5.99 5.40 0.23
N SER A 101 6.45 6.00 -0.87
CA SER A 101 7.85 6.00 -1.28
C SER A 101 8.32 7.40 -1.64
N ASN A 102 9.64 7.59 -1.55
CA ASN A 102 10.32 8.79 -2.03
C ASN A 102 10.37 8.79 -3.56
N GLY A 103 10.55 9.97 -4.17
CA GLY A 103 10.35 10.15 -5.60
C GLY A 103 11.34 9.47 -6.53
N TRP A 104 12.44 8.94 -5.98
CA TRP A 104 13.39 8.15 -6.74
C TRP A 104 12.89 6.74 -7.04
N ASP A 105 12.11 6.14 -6.14
CA ASP A 105 11.78 4.73 -6.25
C ASP A 105 10.81 4.52 -7.43
N PRO A 106 11.25 3.88 -8.53
CA PRO A 106 10.37 3.61 -9.65
C PRO A 106 9.26 2.63 -9.27
N VAL A 107 9.50 1.82 -8.22
CA VAL A 107 8.69 0.69 -7.76
C VAL A 107 8.47 0.84 -6.26
N GLY A 108 7.85 1.94 -5.84
CA GLY A 108 7.67 2.34 -4.44
C GLY A 108 7.61 1.15 -3.47
N GLY A 109 8.65 1.00 -2.65
CA GLY A 109 8.98 -0.16 -1.85
C GLY A 109 7.77 -0.99 -1.39
N GLU A 110 7.81 -2.27 -1.76
CA GLU A 110 6.92 -3.35 -1.29
C GLU A 110 5.47 -3.38 -1.82
N GLY A 111 5.17 -2.73 -2.94
CA GLY A 111 3.84 -2.79 -3.60
C GLY A 111 3.77 -3.71 -4.83
N LEU A 112 2.68 -4.49 -4.96
CA LEU A 112 2.26 -5.04 -6.26
C LEU A 112 2.08 -3.89 -7.27
N GLU A 113 2.34 -4.10 -8.57
CA GLU A 113 2.11 -3.09 -9.63
C GLU A 113 0.72 -2.43 -9.55
N GLU A 114 -0.30 -3.17 -9.10
CA GLU A 114 -1.66 -2.65 -8.93
C GLU A 114 -1.82 -1.66 -7.75
N GLU A 115 -0.94 -1.71 -6.75
CA GLU A 115 -0.87 -0.76 -5.62
C GLU A 115 -0.03 0.49 -5.98
N GLN A 116 0.72 0.45 -7.08
CA GLN A 116 1.49 1.59 -7.63
C GLN A 116 0.60 2.61 -8.35
N LYS A 117 -0.63 2.81 -7.87
CA LYS A 117 -1.44 3.94 -8.30
C LYS A 117 -0.83 5.19 -7.69
N GLU A 118 0.11 5.77 -8.42
CA GLU A 118 0.28 7.21 -8.60
C GLU A 118 -0.58 8.01 -7.61
N TRP A 119 0.05 8.41 -6.49
CA TRP A 119 -0.68 8.98 -5.37
C TRP A 119 -1.30 10.32 -5.77
N GLY A 120 -2.63 10.38 -5.72
CA GLY A 120 -3.41 11.61 -5.79
C GLY A 120 -4.11 11.84 -4.47
N GLY A 121 -3.87 12.98 -3.84
CA GLY A 121 -4.39 13.27 -2.51
C GLY A 121 -4.67 14.75 -2.28
N PHE A 122 -5.74 15.02 -1.54
CA PHE A 122 -6.05 16.35 -1.03
C PHE A 122 -5.56 16.50 0.40
N GLY A 123 -5.02 17.67 0.72
CA GLY A 123 -4.58 18.00 2.07
C GLY A 123 -3.08 18.25 2.16
N ASN A 124 -2.60 18.39 3.39
CA ASN A 124 -1.22 18.74 3.68
C ASN A 124 -0.31 17.51 3.79
N GLU A 125 -0.87 16.38 4.27
CA GLU A 125 -0.15 15.10 4.39
C GLU A 125 0.36 14.65 3.01
N GLY A 126 1.68 14.48 2.86
CA GLY A 126 2.33 14.14 1.58
C GLY A 126 2.54 15.30 0.59
N ASN A 127 2.01 16.49 0.88
CA ASN A 127 2.13 17.67 0.02
C ASN A 127 3.05 18.77 0.59
N ILE A 128 3.51 18.62 1.83
CA ILE A 128 4.49 19.52 2.49
C ILE A 128 5.78 18.72 2.71
N VAL A 129 6.91 19.32 2.37
CA VAL A 129 8.26 18.73 2.50
C VAL A 129 9.18 19.70 3.25
N GLU A 130 10.31 19.20 3.73
CA GLU A 130 11.40 19.99 4.29
C GLU A 130 11.81 21.13 3.34
N GLY A 131 12.08 22.31 3.90
CA GLY A 131 12.40 23.53 3.16
C GLY A 131 11.19 24.37 2.74
N ASP A 132 9.98 23.83 2.80
CA ASP A 132 8.76 24.60 2.52
C ASP A 132 8.53 25.74 3.54
N ARG A 133 7.97 26.85 3.06
CA ARG A 133 7.49 27.93 3.94
C ARG A 133 6.07 27.64 4.36
N VAL A 134 5.81 27.71 5.65
CA VAL A 134 4.50 27.40 6.22
C VAL A 134 4.08 28.40 7.28
N CYS A 135 2.77 28.57 7.42
CA CYS A 135 2.11 29.42 8.41
C CYS A 135 1.30 28.55 9.37
N ILE A 136 1.43 28.81 10.67
CA ILE A 136 0.64 28.14 11.70
C ILE A 136 -0.73 28.81 11.78
N VAL A 137 -1.81 28.05 11.57
CA VAL A 137 -3.18 28.57 11.57
C VAL A 137 -3.91 28.25 12.88
N LYS A 138 -3.53 27.16 13.55
CA LYS A 138 -4.11 26.72 14.82
C LYS A 138 -3.01 26.41 15.82
N GLY A 139 -3.28 26.63 17.09
CA GLY A 139 -2.35 26.34 18.18
C GLY A 139 -2.36 27.42 19.25
N LYS A 140 -1.20 27.63 19.89
CA LYS A 140 -1.00 28.69 20.89
C LYS A 140 -1.15 30.06 20.22
N GLU A 141 -1.86 30.99 20.87
CA GLU A 141 -2.17 32.33 20.30
C GLU A 141 -0.94 33.07 19.75
N GLY A 142 0.20 32.99 20.44
CA GLY A 142 1.45 33.62 19.99
C GLY A 142 2.11 32.98 18.76
N LEU A 143 1.74 31.75 18.39
CA LEU A 143 2.26 31.04 17.22
C LEU A 143 1.37 31.23 15.98
N ILE A 144 0.08 31.50 16.17
CA ILE A 144 -0.87 31.66 15.07
C ILE A 144 -0.45 32.86 14.22
N GLY A 145 -0.35 32.64 12.91
CA GLY A 145 0.09 33.65 11.93
C GLY A 145 1.61 33.76 11.76
N GLN A 146 2.41 33.04 12.57
CA GLN A 146 3.85 32.99 12.36
C GLN A 146 4.19 32.13 11.14
N ILE A 147 5.14 32.63 10.34
CA ILE A 147 5.64 31.97 9.13
C ILE A 147 7.06 31.49 9.39
N GLY A 148 7.33 30.22 9.09
CA GLY A 148 8.67 29.64 9.22
C GLY A 148 8.95 28.60 8.13
N LYS A 149 10.18 28.10 8.11
CA LYS A 149 10.59 27.02 7.20
C LYS A 149 10.45 25.67 7.89
N VAL A 150 9.96 24.67 7.16
CA VAL A 150 9.88 23.29 7.66
C VAL A 150 11.27 22.71 7.75
N LYS A 151 11.65 22.26 8.95
CA LYS A 151 12.94 21.63 9.25
C LYS A 151 12.91 20.12 9.02
N ASP A 152 11.83 19.48 9.43
CA ASP A 152 11.65 18.03 9.45
C ASP A 152 10.15 17.71 9.37
N VAL A 153 9.79 16.68 8.60
CA VAL A 153 8.40 16.21 8.44
C VAL A 153 8.31 14.74 8.86
N SER A 154 7.61 14.49 9.98
CA SER A 154 7.30 13.13 10.40
C SER A 154 5.94 12.71 9.82
N SER A 155 5.98 11.97 8.72
CA SER A 155 4.79 11.32 8.14
C SER A 155 4.16 10.30 9.10
N ASP A 156 4.99 9.73 9.98
CA ASP A 156 4.66 8.71 10.96
C ASP A 156 3.79 9.24 12.10
N SER A 157 4.13 10.40 12.67
CA SER A 157 3.32 11.05 13.72
C SER A 157 2.34 12.09 13.18
N LYS A 158 2.38 12.38 11.87
CA LYS A 158 1.60 13.45 11.21
C LYS A 158 1.90 14.84 11.78
N GLU A 159 3.16 15.06 12.13
CA GLU A 159 3.65 16.31 12.70
C GLU A 159 4.84 16.84 11.88
N LEU A 160 5.05 18.14 11.97
CA LEU A 160 6.17 18.82 11.34
C LEU A 160 6.87 19.72 12.36
N ARG A 161 8.18 19.90 12.19
CA ARG A 161 8.98 20.84 12.98
C ARG A 161 9.28 22.05 12.12
N ILE A 162 9.08 23.24 12.67
CA ILE A 162 9.32 24.51 11.98
C ILE A 162 10.52 25.18 12.63
N GLU A 163 11.50 25.53 11.83
CA GLU A 163 12.76 26.15 12.28
C GLU A 163 12.50 27.38 13.16
N GLY A 164 13.04 27.34 14.39
CA GLY A 164 12.96 28.46 15.34
C GLY A 164 11.57 28.79 15.90
N LEU A 165 10.52 28.04 15.53
CA LEU A 165 9.17 28.23 16.05
C LEU A 165 8.80 27.14 17.06
N ASN A 166 7.86 27.47 17.95
CA ASN A 166 7.36 26.55 18.98
C ASN A 166 8.48 25.94 19.86
N MET A 167 9.51 26.73 20.16
CA MET A 167 10.62 26.31 21.01
C MET A 167 10.15 26.02 22.44
N ALA A 168 10.60 24.91 23.00
CA ALA A 168 10.44 24.60 24.41
C ALA A 168 11.63 23.81 24.95
N ASP A 169 11.85 23.89 26.26
CA ASP A 169 12.86 23.11 26.95
C ASP A 169 12.37 21.68 27.11
N VAL A 170 13.05 20.72 26.49
CA VAL A 170 12.72 19.30 26.53
C VAL A 170 13.67 18.60 27.49
N GLU A 171 13.12 17.83 28.42
CA GLU A 171 13.91 17.04 29.37
C GLU A 171 14.70 15.94 28.67
N ILE A 172 15.99 15.82 28.97
CA ILE A 172 16.83 14.74 28.50
C ILE A 172 16.58 13.49 29.37
N PRO A 173 16.18 12.35 28.77
CA PRO A 173 15.93 11.12 29.52
C PRO A 173 17.16 10.60 30.27
N GLU A 174 16.93 9.90 31.38
CA GLU A 174 17.99 9.30 32.21
C GLU A 174 18.86 8.30 31.44
N SER A 175 18.33 7.70 30.36
CA SER A 175 19.06 6.79 29.49
C SER A 175 20.31 7.41 28.85
N PHE A 176 20.39 8.74 28.75
CA PHE A 176 21.54 9.50 28.23
C PHE A 176 22.47 9.97 29.35
N GLY A 177 22.74 9.12 30.35
CA GLY A 177 23.39 9.46 31.63
C GLY A 177 24.45 10.57 31.57
N GLU A 178 25.55 10.36 30.83
CA GLU A 178 26.66 11.34 30.75
C GLU A 178 26.26 12.72 30.21
N GLN A 179 25.28 12.76 29.29
CA GLN A 179 24.76 14.00 28.73
C GLN A 179 23.83 14.69 29.72
N ARG A 180 22.98 13.92 30.41
CA ARG A 180 22.01 14.43 31.39
C ARG A 180 22.70 15.07 32.59
N ASP A 181 23.86 14.56 33.00
CA ASP A 181 24.64 15.12 34.13
C ASP A 181 25.21 16.50 33.81
N LYS A 182 25.46 16.80 32.53
CA LYS A 182 25.97 18.10 32.07
C LYS A 182 24.85 19.07 31.71
N ILE A 183 23.81 18.55 31.07
CA ILE A 183 22.71 19.33 30.50
C ILE A 183 21.41 18.58 30.82
N HIS A 184 20.56 19.15 31.67
CA HIS A 184 19.32 18.50 32.09
C HIS A 184 18.19 18.62 31.05
N PHE A 185 18.20 19.69 30.25
CA PHE A 185 17.20 19.96 29.22
C PHE A 185 17.83 20.60 27.98
N SER A 186 17.19 20.42 26.83
CA SER A 186 17.58 21.04 25.57
C SER A 186 16.41 21.83 25.00
N SER A 187 16.64 23.08 24.59
CA SER A 187 15.63 23.88 23.89
C SER A 187 15.50 23.40 22.45
N LEU A 188 14.37 22.77 22.11
CA LEU A 188 14.09 22.18 20.79
C LEU A 188 12.77 22.69 20.22
N GLU A 189 12.60 22.62 18.89
CA GLU A 189 11.34 22.91 18.23
C GLU A 189 10.30 21.81 18.56
N LEU A 190 9.20 22.16 19.22
CA LEU A 190 8.12 21.21 19.46
C LEU A 190 7.36 20.91 18.15
N PRO A 191 7.02 19.64 17.90
CA PRO A 191 6.25 19.26 16.71
C PRO A 191 4.88 19.93 16.69
N VAL A 192 4.46 20.36 15.49
CA VAL A 192 3.14 20.92 15.21
C VAL A 192 2.39 19.96 14.28
N PRO A 193 1.10 19.64 14.54
CA PRO A 193 0.32 18.80 13.65
C PRO A 193 0.27 19.35 12.22
N ILE A 194 0.47 18.50 11.22
CA ILE A 194 0.45 18.88 9.79
C ILE A 194 -0.90 19.54 9.41
N ALA A 195 -1.99 19.14 10.08
CA ALA A 195 -3.33 19.68 9.86
C ALA A 195 -3.50 21.15 10.31
N ASP A 196 -2.66 21.64 11.22
CA ASP A 196 -2.75 22.98 11.81
C ASP A 196 -1.92 24.03 11.07
N VAL A 197 -1.20 23.59 10.04
CA VAL A 197 -0.25 24.39 9.28
C VAL A 197 -0.73 24.57 7.84
N ARG A 198 -0.40 25.68 7.18
CA ARG A 198 -0.72 25.93 5.78
C ARG A 198 0.51 26.39 5.02
N LEU A 199 0.63 25.98 3.77
CA LEU A 199 1.76 26.38 2.94
C LEU A 199 1.66 27.87 2.59
N VAL A 200 2.79 28.56 2.63
CA VAL A 200 2.93 29.94 2.17
C VAL A 200 3.64 29.91 0.83
N TYR A 201 2.97 30.40 -0.20
CA TYR A 201 3.52 30.43 -1.55
C TYR A 201 3.49 31.85 -2.12
N ARG A 202 4.53 32.22 -2.87
CA ARG A 202 4.62 33.50 -3.54
C ARG A 202 3.83 33.44 -4.84
N LEU A 203 2.80 34.26 -4.95
CA LEU A 203 1.98 34.38 -6.14
C LEU A 203 2.09 35.79 -6.70
N THR A 204 2.32 35.89 -8.01
CA THR A 204 2.23 37.13 -8.75
C THR A 204 0.76 37.45 -8.99
N ASP A 205 0.29 38.60 -8.48
CA ASP A 205 -1.08 39.03 -8.66
C ASP A 205 -1.32 39.47 -10.13
N PRO A 206 -2.28 38.86 -10.87
CA PRO A 206 -2.41 39.09 -12.32
C PRO A 206 -2.81 40.53 -12.67
N ALA A 207 -3.47 41.25 -11.76
CA ALA A 207 -3.91 42.62 -11.99
C ALA A 207 -2.78 43.65 -11.76
N THR A 208 -1.94 43.44 -10.75
CA THR A 208 -0.91 44.41 -10.33
C THR A 208 0.50 44.03 -10.78
N GLY A 209 0.73 42.77 -11.14
CA GLY A 209 2.05 42.23 -11.47
C GLY A 209 3.02 42.16 -10.29
N ARG A 210 2.54 42.35 -9.05
CA ARG A 210 3.37 42.30 -7.84
C ARG A 210 3.30 40.92 -7.19
N ASP A 211 4.43 40.47 -6.68
CA ASP A 211 4.50 39.25 -5.89
C ASP A 211 3.97 39.49 -4.47
N ARG A 212 3.11 38.59 -4.02
CA ARG A 212 2.62 38.56 -2.64
C ARG A 212 2.73 37.15 -2.06
N ASP A 213 3.06 37.08 -0.78
CA ASP A 213 2.97 35.82 -0.03
C ASP A 213 1.48 35.52 0.22
N VAL A 214 1.02 34.34 -0.21
CA VAL A 214 -0.36 33.87 -0.05
C VAL A 214 -0.35 32.60 0.79
N ILE A 215 -1.31 32.49 1.70
CA ILE A 215 -1.53 31.27 2.50
C ILE A 215 -2.43 30.34 1.69
N VAL A 216 -1.90 29.20 1.28
CA VAL A 216 -2.62 28.18 0.52
C VAL A 216 -3.52 27.40 1.47
N LYS A 217 -4.84 27.58 1.32
CA LYS A 217 -5.83 26.94 2.21
C LYS A 217 -5.91 25.43 2.02
N HIS A 218 -5.83 24.98 0.78
CA HIS A 218 -5.96 23.58 0.38
C HIS A 218 -4.97 23.26 -0.74
N ILE A 219 -4.26 22.14 -0.62
CA ILE A 219 -3.30 21.66 -1.61
C ILE A 219 -3.83 20.35 -2.19
N ARG A 220 -3.65 20.17 -3.49
CA ARG A 220 -3.94 18.93 -4.21
C ARG A 220 -2.64 18.39 -4.79
N GLY A 221 -2.30 17.14 -4.46
CA GLY A 221 -1.24 16.38 -5.10
C GLY A 221 -1.80 15.50 -6.21
N GLY A 222 -1.08 15.36 -7.32
CA GLY A 222 -1.49 14.49 -8.42
C GLY A 222 -0.57 14.59 -9.66
N PRO A 223 -1.08 14.21 -10.84
CA PRO A 223 -0.30 14.21 -12.07
C PRO A 223 0.06 15.64 -12.53
N PRO A 224 1.18 15.81 -13.27
CA PRO A 224 2.08 14.78 -13.78
C PRO A 224 3.04 14.22 -12.72
N TYR A 225 3.49 12.99 -12.93
CA TYR A 225 4.46 12.33 -12.06
C TYR A 225 5.86 12.39 -12.68
N PHE A 226 6.82 12.91 -11.93
CA PHE A 226 8.21 13.02 -12.35
C PHE A 226 9.05 11.93 -11.69
N GLN A 227 9.92 11.30 -12.49
CA GLN A 227 11.00 10.46 -11.97
C GLN A 227 12.06 11.39 -11.37
N ARG A 228 12.33 11.25 -10.07
CA ARG A 228 13.35 12.06 -9.39
C ARG A 228 14.72 11.37 -9.43
N GLU A 229 15.74 12.16 -9.15
CA GLU A 229 17.12 11.68 -8.98
C GLU A 229 17.24 10.67 -7.82
N PRO A 230 18.23 9.74 -7.87
CA PRO A 230 18.61 8.87 -6.76
C PRO A 230 18.62 9.54 -5.40
N ASN A 231 17.88 8.96 -4.46
CA ASN A 231 17.77 9.41 -3.07
C ASN A 231 17.15 10.81 -2.87
N SER A 232 16.47 11.37 -3.87
CA SER A 232 15.71 12.59 -3.67
C SER A 232 14.58 12.37 -2.65
N PRO A 233 14.47 13.19 -1.59
CA PRO A 233 13.38 13.10 -0.62
C PRO A 233 12.05 13.64 -1.17
N LEU A 234 12.07 14.28 -2.34
CA LEU A 234 10.89 14.88 -2.94
C LEU A 234 9.92 13.82 -3.48
N PRO A 235 8.60 14.03 -3.35
CA PRO A 235 7.60 13.17 -3.99
C PRO A 235 7.63 13.19 -5.53
N ARG A 236 7.08 12.11 -6.15
CA ARG A 236 6.93 12.02 -7.62
C ARG A 236 5.87 12.97 -8.16
N HIS A 237 4.78 13.14 -7.42
CA HIS A 237 3.63 13.93 -7.86
C HIS A 237 3.94 15.43 -7.87
N THR A 238 3.20 16.17 -8.69
CA THR A 238 3.11 17.63 -8.60
C THR A 238 2.02 18.02 -7.62
N ARG A 239 2.16 19.21 -7.06
CA ARG A 239 1.18 19.80 -6.16
C ARG A 239 0.66 21.12 -6.72
N TYR A 240 -0.62 21.36 -6.48
CA TYR A 240 -1.37 22.51 -6.97
C TYR A 240 -2.17 23.14 -5.83
N VAL A 241 -2.47 24.42 -5.96
CA VAL A 241 -3.51 25.06 -5.14
C VAL A 241 -4.85 24.39 -5.46
N ALA A 242 -5.56 23.85 -4.47
CA ALA A 242 -6.79 23.13 -4.78
C ALA A 242 -7.88 24.09 -5.31
N GLY A 243 -8.41 23.78 -6.49
CA GLY A 243 -9.43 24.60 -7.18
C GLY A 243 -8.86 25.60 -8.18
N GLU A 244 -7.54 25.84 -8.15
CA GLU A 244 -6.83 26.65 -9.12
C GLU A 244 -5.76 25.78 -9.81
N ASP A 245 -5.54 25.94 -11.11
CA ASP A 245 -4.48 25.17 -11.80
C ASP A 245 -3.09 25.80 -11.62
N ILE A 246 -2.83 26.35 -10.43
CA ILE A 246 -1.55 26.97 -10.09
C ILE A 246 -0.64 25.91 -9.46
N GLN A 247 0.40 25.54 -10.20
CA GLN A 247 1.42 24.62 -9.74
C GLN A 247 2.29 25.27 -8.66
N ILE A 248 2.52 24.54 -7.57
CA ILE A 248 3.44 24.93 -6.52
C ILE A 248 4.71 24.09 -6.67
N PRO A 249 5.86 24.69 -7.01
CA PRO A 249 7.12 23.96 -7.12
C PRO A 249 7.54 23.39 -5.77
N TRP A 250 8.29 22.29 -5.81
CA TRP A 250 8.95 21.74 -4.64
C TRP A 250 10.16 22.62 -4.25
N PRO A 251 10.54 22.66 -2.97
CA PRO A 251 11.74 23.37 -2.55
C PRO A 251 12.98 22.72 -3.16
N GLU A 252 14.02 23.52 -3.38
CA GLU A 252 15.33 23.02 -3.83
C GLU A 252 15.97 22.21 -2.71
N VAL A 253 16.36 20.98 -3.03
CA VAL A 253 17.02 20.07 -2.08
C VAL A 253 18.51 20.02 -2.41
N GLU A 254 19.35 20.15 -1.38
CA GLU A 254 20.79 19.94 -1.53
C GLU A 254 21.05 18.49 -1.93
N ALA A 255 21.78 18.30 -3.03
CA ALA A 255 22.14 16.96 -3.48
C ALA A 255 22.98 16.26 -2.40
N PRO A 256 22.66 15.01 -2.03
CA PRO A 256 23.47 14.26 -1.08
C PRO A 256 24.90 14.14 -1.60
N LYS A 257 25.88 14.43 -0.73
CA LYS A 257 27.30 14.28 -1.04
C LYS A 257 27.70 12.83 -0.83
N TYR A 258 28.00 12.13 -1.92
CA TYR A 258 28.51 10.77 -1.87
C TYR A 258 30.03 10.79 -1.66
N GLN A 259 30.50 10.00 -0.71
CA GLN A 259 31.91 9.69 -0.52
C GLN A 259 32.11 8.24 -0.93
N ALA A 260 33.09 7.97 -1.79
CA ALA A 260 33.50 6.61 -2.11
C ALA A 260 34.34 6.07 -0.96
N PHE A 261 33.98 4.90 -0.45
CA PHE A 261 34.74 4.19 0.55
C PHE A 261 35.63 3.14 -0.10
N GLU A 262 36.70 2.72 0.58
CA GLU A 262 37.65 1.71 0.06
C GLU A 262 37.00 0.34 -0.19
N GLY A 263 35.86 0.05 0.47
CA GLY A 263 35.08 -1.16 0.25
C GLY A 263 34.13 -1.10 -0.94
N ASP A 264 33.97 0.06 -1.57
CA ASP A 264 33.07 0.22 -2.71
C ASP A 264 33.73 -0.31 -3.99
N THR A 265 32.93 -0.93 -4.86
CA THR A 265 33.41 -1.31 -6.18
C THR A 265 33.63 -0.07 -7.05
N THR A 266 34.73 -0.04 -7.79
CA THR A 266 35.00 1.10 -8.67
C THR A 266 33.94 1.18 -9.77
N ARG A 267 33.67 2.39 -10.25
CA ARG A 267 32.70 2.61 -11.34
C ARG A 267 33.04 1.78 -12.58
N TYR A 268 34.33 1.64 -12.88
CA TYR A 268 34.81 0.86 -14.00
C TYR A 268 34.42 -0.62 -13.89
N ASP A 269 34.58 -1.21 -12.71
CA ASP A 269 34.23 -2.62 -12.47
C ASP A 269 32.72 -2.85 -12.56
N VAL A 270 31.91 -1.93 -12.03
CA VAL A 270 30.43 -2.00 -12.06
C VAL A 270 29.89 -1.90 -13.48
N GLU A 271 30.43 -0.99 -14.29
CA GLU A 271 29.97 -0.77 -15.67
C GLU A 271 30.57 -1.78 -16.67
N SER A 272 31.49 -2.65 -16.23
CA SER A 272 32.13 -3.64 -17.09
C SER A 272 31.15 -4.75 -17.51
N GLN A 273 30.85 -4.83 -18.80
CA GLN A 273 29.98 -5.87 -19.34
C GLN A 273 30.75 -7.18 -19.51
N THR A 274 30.54 -8.12 -18.58
CA THR A 274 31.23 -9.42 -18.57
C THR A 274 30.44 -10.55 -19.23
N TRP A 275 29.10 -10.48 -19.21
CA TRP A 275 28.24 -11.56 -19.68
C TRP A 275 27.76 -11.36 -21.12
N THR A 276 27.89 -12.42 -21.93
CA THR A 276 27.34 -12.53 -23.27
C THR A 276 26.34 -13.68 -23.33
N PRO A 277 25.07 -13.43 -23.72
CA PRO A 277 24.06 -14.49 -23.80
C PRO A 277 24.42 -15.50 -24.89
N THR A 278 24.35 -16.79 -24.58
CA THR A 278 24.53 -17.88 -25.54
C THR A 278 23.31 -18.80 -25.57
N ILE A 279 23.03 -19.42 -26.71
CA ILE A 279 21.89 -20.36 -26.87
C ILE A 279 22.29 -21.77 -26.41
N TYR A 280 23.55 -22.15 -26.62
CA TYR A 280 24.01 -23.53 -26.40
C TYR A 280 24.48 -23.81 -24.97
N GLN A 281 24.90 -22.78 -24.23
CA GLN A 281 25.34 -22.92 -22.86
C GLN A 281 24.34 -22.23 -21.93
N PRO A 282 23.89 -22.89 -20.86
CA PRO A 282 23.11 -22.22 -19.84
C PRO A 282 23.93 -21.08 -19.22
N PRO A 283 23.27 -20.01 -18.73
CA PRO A 283 23.96 -18.88 -18.10
C PRO A 283 24.74 -19.27 -16.84
N ILE A 284 24.41 -20.42 -16.25
CA ILE A 284 25.01 -20.94 -15.02
C ILE A 284 25.75 -22.24 -15.38
N PRO A 285 27.01 -22.43 -14.94
CA PRO A 285 27.88 -23.50 -15.43
C PRO A 285 27.45 -24.90 -14.99
N SER A 286 26.79 -25.04 -13.84
CA SER A 286 26.35 -26.35 -13.33
C SER A 286 24.84 -26.39 -13.10
N PRO A 287 24.19 -27.54 -13.40
CA PRO A 287 22.78 -27.74 -13.12
C PRO A 287 22.47 -27.76 -11.61
N GLU A 288 23.45 -28.08 -10.78
CA GLU A 288 23.33 -28.09 -9.31
C GLU A 288 23.04 -26.69 -8.75
N ILE A 289 23.68 -25.64 -9.29
CA ILE A 289 23.40 -24.25 -8.89
C ILE A 289 21.96 -23.88 -9.28
N PHE A 290 21.46 -24.39 -10.41
CA PHE A 290 20.06 -24.20 -10.78
C PHE A 290 19.12 -24.91 -9.81
N ASP A 291 19.49 -26.11 -9.34
CA ASP A 291 18.76 -26.82 -8.30
C ASP A 291 18.81 -26.06 -6.96
N ASP A 292 19.88 -25.35 -6.60
CA ASP A 292 19.93 -24.51 -5.39
C ASP A 292 19.01 -23.28 -5.51
N LEU A 293 19.08 -22.58 -6.64
CA LEU A 293 18.20 -21.44 -6.93
C LEU A 293 16.73 -21.85 -6.96
N THR A 294 16.45 -23.08 -7.37
CA THR A 294 15.11 -23.63 -7.45
C THR A 294 14.80 -24.60 -6.31
N ALA A 295 15.65 -24.76 -5.29
CA ALA A 295 15.52 -25.83 -4.30
C ALA A 295 14.19 -25.70 -3.54
N GLU A 296 13.86 -24.46 -3.18
CA GLU A 296 12.59 -24.11 -2.54
C GLU A 296 11.40 -24.30 -3.49
N ASP A 297 11.61 -24.10 -4.79
CA ASP A 297 10.56 -24.08 -5.81
C ASP A 297 10.30 -25.46 -6.44
N LYS A 298 11.30 -26.33 -6.56
CA LYS A 298 11.25 -27.61 -7.29
C LYS A 298 10.14 -28.50 -6.79
N TYR A 299 9.92 -28.51 -5.48
CA TYR A 299 8.91 -29.30 -4.77
C TYR A 299 7.77 -28.45 -4.18
N ARG A 300 7.72 -27.14 -4.45
CA ARG A 300 6.61 -26.29 -4.00
C ARG A 300 5.31 -26.71 -4.67
N ARG A 301 4.24 -26.71 -3.88
CA ARG A 301 2.90 -27.12 -4.35
C ARG A 301 2.28 -26.14 -5.35
N ASP A 302 2.80 -24.92 -5.41
CA ASP A 302 2.37 -23.82 -6.26
C ASP A 302 3.38 -23.48 -7.37
N ARG A 303 4.34 -24.37 -7.65
CA ARG A 303 5.31 -24.22 -8.74
C ARG A 303 4.59 -24.06 -10.09
N ALA A 304 4.88 -22.98 -10.82
CA ALA A 304 4.26 -22.70 -12.10
C ALA A 304 4.86 -23.50 -13.27
N TRP A 305 6.17 -23.82 -13.19
CA TRP A 305 6.92 -24.47 -14.26
C TRP A 305 7.15 -25.94 -13.92
N HIS A 306 6.83 -26.86 -14.82
CA HIS A 306 7.06 -28.29 -14.61
C HIS A 306 7.85 -28.86 -15.78
N GLU A 307 8.64 -29.89 -15.52
CA GLU A 307 9.28 -30.67 -16.59
C GLU A 307 8.23 -31.38 -17.44
N ASP A 308 8.48 -31.48 -18.75
CA ASP A 308 7.55 -32.12 -19.69
C ASP A 308 7.28 -33.58 -19.33
N GLU A 309 8.28 -34.29 -18.78
CA GLU A 309 8.13 -35.67 -18.29
C GLU A 309 7.15 -35.73 -17.13
N TYR A 310 7.26 -34.83 -16.15
CA TYR A 310 6.33 -34.76 -15.02
C TYR A 310 4.90 -34.45 -15.50
N VAL A 311 4.75 -33.50 -16.42
CA VAL A 311 3.45 -33.15 -17.03
C VAL A 311 2.86 -34.36 -17.75
N ARG A 312 3.66 -35.06 -18.56
CA ARG A 312 3.26 -36.27 -19.29
C ARG A 312 2.82 -37.38 -18.33
N MET A 313 3.60 -37.65 -17.29
CA MET A 313 3.27 -38.66 -16.27
C MET A 313 1.96 -38.32 -15.55
N LYS A 314 1.73 -37.05 -15.20
CA LYS A 314 0.47 -36.61 -14.58
C LYS A 314 -0.73 -36.72 -15.52
N ILE A 315 -0.55 -36.44 -16.80
CA ILE A 315 -1.61 -36.63 -17.80
C ILE A 315 -1.98 -38.12 -17.91
N LEU A 316 -0.98 -39.01 -17.92
CA LEU A 316 -1.21 -40.46 -17.94
C LEU A 316 -1.89 -40.95 -16.66
N GLU A 317 -1.50 -40.44 -15.49
CA GLU A 317 -2.17 -40.75 -14.22
C GLU A 317 -3.64 -40.31 -14.22
N ASP A 318 -3.94 -39.11 -14.71
CA ASP A 318 -5.31 -38.60 -14.83
C ASP A 318 -6.14 -39.46 -15.81
N ALA A 319 -5.59 -39.80 -16.99
CA ALA A 319 -6.25 -40.68 -17.96
C ALA A 319 -6.48 -42.10 -17.42
N ARG A 320 -5.51 -42.66 -16.67
CA ARG A 320 -5.64 -43.97 -16.02
C ARG A 320 -6.74 -43.95 -14.96
N ALA A 321 -6.85 -42.87 -14.19
CA ALA A 321 -7.90 -42.71 -13.19
C ALA A 321 -9.29 -42.59 -13.83
N GLU A 322 -9.41 -41.92 -14.97
CA GLU A 322 -10.65 -41.89 -15.76
C GLU A 322 -11.01 -43.28 -16.29
N TRP A 323 -10.04 -44.00 -16.86
CA TRP A 323 -10.23 -45.37 -17.34
C TRP A 323 -10.71 -46.33 -16.24
N PHE A 324 -10.17 -46.22 -15.02
CA PHE A 324 -10.63 -47.04 -13.88
C PHE A 324 -12.06 -46.70 -13.45
N LYS A 325 -12.51 -45.44 -13.58
CA LYS A 325 -13.90 -45.04 -13.27
C LYS A 325 -14.87 -45.56 -14.32
N GLU A 326 -14.46 -45.58 -15.59
CA GLU A 326 -15.27 -46.12 -16.68
C GLU A 326 -15.45 -47.64 -16.58
N ARG A 327 -14.46 -48.35 -16.02
CA ARG A 327 -14.50 -49.79 -15.82
C ARG A 327 -15.52 -50.18 -14.74
N LYS A 328 -16.78 -50.28 -15.15
CA LYS A 328 -17.84 -50.92 -14.38
C LYS A 328 -17.77 -52.43 -14.61
N ILE A 329 -17.84 -53.21 -13.53
CA ILE A 329 -18.04 -54.66 -13.63
C ILE A 329 -19.50 -54.85 -14.07
N GLN A 330 -19.72 -54.96 -15.38
CA GLN A 330 -21.05 -55.16 -15.96
C GLN A 330 -21.33 -56.66 -16.08
N GLY A 331 -22.45 -57.10 -15.49
CA GLY A 331 -23.00 -58.42 -15.75
C GLY A 331 -23.50 -58.56 -17.20
N PRO A 332 -23.74 -59.79 -17.70
CA PRO A 332 -24.20 -60.03 -19.07
C PRO A 332 -25.46 -59.23 -19.44
N LEU A 333 -26.42 -59.12 -18.51
CA LEU A 333 -27.66 -58.35 -18.70
C LEU A 333 -27.40 -56.84 -18.87
N ALA A 334 -26.42 -56.29 -18.13
CA ALA A 334 -26.07 -54.87 -18.22
C ALA A 334 -25.41 -54.54 -19.56
N LYS A 335 -24.52 -55.41 -20.05
CA LYS A 335 -23.92 -55.29 -21.38
C LYS A 335 -24.97 -55.31 -22.49
N LEU A 336 -25.93 -56.24 -22.40
CA LEU A 336 -27.02 -56.37 -23.36
C LEU A 336 -27.93 -55.12 -23.35
N ALA A 337 -28.17 -54.52 -22.18
CA ALA A 337 -28.90 -53.25 -22.07
C ALA A 337 -28.14 -52.09 -22.74
N GLU A 338 -26.83 -51.99 -22.56
CA GLU A 338 -26.00 -50.96 -23.22
C GLU A 338 -25.93 -51.15 -24.75
N GLU A 339 -25.83 -52.38 -25.23
CA GLU A 339 -25.90 -52.69 -26.67
C GLU A 339 -27.28 -52.33 -27.26
N LYS A 340 -28.36 -52.61 -26.54
CA LYS A 340 -29.71 -52.17 -26.93
C LYS A 340 -29.80 -50.65 -27.00
N LEU A 341 -29.22 -49.93 -26.05
CA LEU A 341 -29.19 -48.47 -26.09
C LEU A 341 -28.36 -47.94 -27.27
N LYS A 342 -27.18 -48.52 -27.54
CA LYS A 342 -26.32 -48.15 -28.68
C LYS A 342 -27.01 -48.40 -30.02
N THR A 343 -27.67 -49.55 -30.19
CA THR A 343 -28.40 -49.89 -31.41
C THR A 343 -29.62 -48.99 -31.62
N VAL A 344 -30.36 -48.64 -30.55
CA VAL A 344 -31.45 -47.65 -30.61
C VAL A 344 -30.92 -46.27 -30.99
N ALA A 345 -29.78 -45.84 -30.43
CA ALA A 345 -29.15 -44.56 -30.76
C ALA A 345 -28.70 -44.51 -32.23
N GLN A 346 -28.02 -45.55 -32.72
CA GLN A 346 -27.61 -45.66 -34.12
C GLN A 346 -28.81 -45.67 -35.08
N ARG A 347 -29.89 -46.38 -34.72
CA ARG A 347 -31.14 -46.35 -35.49
C ARG A 347 -31.76 -44.97 -35.51
N ALA A 348 -31.78 -44.26 -34.38
CA ALA A 348 -32.30 -42.90 -34.30
C ALA A 348 -31.45 -41.92 -35.14
N GLU A 349 -30.12 -42.05 -35.13
CA GLU A 349 -29.21 -41.25 -35.97
C GLU A 349 -29.39 -41.57 -37.46
N ALA A 350 -29.52 -42.86 -37.81
CA ALA A 350 -29.79 -43.28 -39.19
C ALA A 350 -31.15 -42.77 -39.69
N ILE A 351 -32.20 -42.80 -38.87
CA ILE A 351 -33.51 -42.23 -39.21
C ILE A 351 -33.42 -40.71 -39.39
N LYS A 352 -32.65 -40.02 -38.54
CA LYS A 352 -32.40 -38.57 -38.69
C LYS A 352 -31.63 -38.26 -39.98
N GLN A 353 -30.65 -39.08 -40.37
CA GLN A 353 -29.84 -38.89 -41.58
C GLN A 353 -30.60 -39.26 -42.86
N ALA A 354 -31.33 -40.39 -42.86
CA ALA A 354 -32.15 -40.81 -43.99
C ALA A 354 -33.23 -39.75 -44.30
N GLY A 355 -33.64 -38.99 -43.29
CA GLY A 355 -34.73 -38.04 -43.43
C GLY A 355 -36.03 -38.75 -43.81
N MET A 356 -37.05 -37.96 -44.07
CA MET A 356 -38.33 -38.47 -44.53
C MET A 356 -38.26 -38.70 -46.04
N SER A 357 -38.68 -39.88 -46.53
CA SER A 357 -38.75 -40.16 -47.97
C SER A 357 -39.58 -39.11 -48.71
N GLU A 358 -39.28 -38.84 -49.98
CA GLU A 358 -40.03 -37.85 -50.75
C GLU A 358 -41.52 -38.19 -50.85
N GLU A 359 -41.86 -39.48 -50.91
CA GLU A 359 -43.24 -39.97 -50.89
C GLU A 359 -43.94 -39.66 -49.57
N THR A 360 -43.27 -39.90 -48.42
CA THR A 360 -43.84 -39.55 -47.11
C THR A 360 -43.95 -38.05 -46.93
N ARG A 361 -43.01 -37.26 -47.47
CA ARG A 361 -43.14 -35.79 -47.54
C ARG A 361 -44.34 -35.36 -48.38
N LYS A 362 -44.57 -35.98 -49.54
CA LYS A 362 -45.73 -35.68 -50.41
C LYS A 362 -47.05 -36.03 -49.72
N LEU A 363 -47.16 -37.24 -49.16
CA LEU A 363 -48.34 -37.67 -48.40
C LEU A 363 -48.64 -36.74 -47.22
N LEU A 364 -47.61 -36.34 -46.46
CA LEU A 364 -47.80 -35.36 -45.38
C LEU A 364 -48.24 -33.99 -45.90
N LEU A 365 -47.71 -33.53 -47.04
CA LEU A 365 -48.15 -32.27 -47.64
C LEU A 365 -49.60 -32.33 -48.13
N GLU A 366 -50.03 -33.47 -48.69
CA GLU A 366 -51.41 -33.71 -49.10
C GLU A 366 -52.36 -33.77 -47.90
N GLU A 367 -52.02 -34.53 -46.87
CA GLU A 367 -52.74 -34.55 -45.58
C GLU A 367 -52.83 -33.15 -44.96
N MET A 368 -51.73 -32.38 -44.96
CA MET A 368 -51.73 -31.00 -44.46
C MET A 368 -52.62 -30.07 -45.31
N LYS A 369 -52.64 -30.22 -46.64
CA LYS A 369 -53.54 -29.46 -47.52
C LYS A 369 -55.00 -29.84 -47.25
N ALA A 370 -55.33 -31.13 -47.21
CA ALA A 370 -56.67 -31.61 -46.92
C ALA A 370 -57.15 -31.18 -45.52
N ALA A 371 -56.29 -31.23 -44.51
CA ALA A 371 -56.59 -30.73 -43.17
C ALA A 371 -56.82 -29.20 -43.16
N ARG A 372 -56.05 -28.45 -43.94
CA ARG A 372 -56.21 -26.99 -44.08
C ARG A 372 -57.51 -26.63 -44.80
N GLU A 373 -57.91 -27.41 -45.80
CA GLU A 373 -59.20 -27.26 -46.48
C GLU A 373 -60.39 -27.62 -45.57
N ARG A 374 -60.31 -28.74 -44.84
CA ARG A 374 -61.31 -29.10 -43.82
C ARG A 374 -61.45 -28.03 -42.74
N ARG A 375 -60.32 -27.43 -42.31
CA ARG A 375 -60.33 -26.32 -41.34
C ARG A 375 -60.92 -25.04 -41.92
N LYS A 376 -60.70 -24.75 -43.21
CA LYS A 376 -61.35 -23.61 -43.88
C LYS A 376 -62.86 -23.82 -44.03
N LEU A 377 -63.29 -25.02 -44.41
CA LEU A 377 -64.72 -25.37 -44.50
C LEU A 377 -65.41 -25.23 -43.13
N ARG A 378 -64.80 -25.76 -42.06
CA ARG A 378 -65.29 -25.59 -40.68
C ARG A 378 -65.31 -24.16 -40.14
N MET A 379 -64.61 -23.23 -40.80
CA MET A 379 -64.59 -21.80 -40.41
C MET A 379 -65.48 -20.94 -41.33
N ALA A 380 -66.00 -21.52 -42.41
CA ALA A 380 -66.91 -20.88 -43.37
C ALA A 380 -68.37 -21.31 -43.16
N GLU A 381 -68.60 -22.42 -42.46
CA GLU A 381 -69.83 -22.73 -41.70
C GLU A 381 -69.81 -22.02 -40.35
#